data_AF-A0A427HKN5-F1
#
_entry.id   AF-A0A427HKN5-F1
#
_cell.length_a   1.000
_cell.length_b   1.000
_cell.length_c   1.000
_cell.angle_alpha   90.00
_cell.angle_beta   90.00
_cell.angle_gamma   90.00
#
_symmetry.space_group_name_H-M   'P 1'
#
loop_
_entity.id
_entity.type
_entity.pdbx_description
1 polymer ?
#
loop_
_entity_poly.entity_id
_entity_poly.type
_entity_poly.pdbx_seq_one_letter_code
_entity_poly.pdbx_strand_id
1 'polypeptide(L)'
;MAALPNQPPQPFGRVRLTQVVESWAAEHPLNPRLLASELADVLRTIGPAEHVLNHTAVSVTLYDPTTGAGGVTIEALADYFDRYSAGAPADTIETTNGAAQAGAVLIARHWIGRLEIEAEARAKIAAGLQQVAPTPVATGGALPTEQHQPPLSGSAPECLELRQAQQRQEGEHSAREQLDAAEQLAQRLEQENERLRASLATLEQRHQQTQEEAERHKRAAQEDRRQRTLVEDQLREHAGIIAFMDADNPLAPVEGQRIVTAWCDVTHNGKTDPTAGTGIGLGELLRRWWRDRFGEPAAIVVRHMQWALTWPARKKGGAVAKKAPKKG
;
A
#
# COMPACT_ATOMS: atom_id res chain seq x y z
N MET A 1 -28.19 -0.55 11.03
CA MET A 1 -27.20 -1.53 10.54
C MET A 1 -27.90 -2.86 10.36
N ALA A 2 -28.29 -3.19 9.13
CA ALA A 2 -28.84 -4.49 8.77
C ALA A 2 -27.79 -5.22 7.93
N ALA A 3 -27.32 -6.36 8.42
CA ALA A 3 -26.32 -7.18 7.75
C ALA A 3 -26.98 -8.00 6.64
N LEU A 4 -26.45 -7.88 5.41
CA LEU A 4 -26.74 -8.80 4.32
C LEU A 4 -25.91 -10.09 4.51
N PRO A 5 -26.50 -11.29 4.43
CA PRO A 5 -25.77 -12.54 4.60
C PRO A 5 -25.19 -13.04 3.26
N ASN A 6 -24.02 -13.69 3.34
CA ASN A 6 -23.41 -14.55 2.32
C ASN A 6 -22.91 -13.90 1.02
N GLN A 7 -21.92 -12.99 1.11
CA GLN A 7 -20.89 -12.93 0.08
C GLN A 7 -19.66 -13.72 0.55
N PRO A 8 -19.17 -14.73 -0.21
CA PRO A 8 -17.87 -15.31 0.07
C PRO A 8 -16.80 -14.21 0.00
N PRO A 9 -15.74 -14.28 0.81
CA PRO A 9 -14.71 -13.24 0.86
C PRO A 9 -14.14 -13.00 -0.54
N GLN A 10 -14.36 -11.79 -1.09
CA GLN A 10 -13.80 -11.42 -2.38
C GLN A 10 -12.26 -11.45 -2.26
N PRO A 11 -11.54 -12.25 -3.06
CA PRO A 11 -10.08 -12.19 -3.06
C PRO A 11 -9.67 -10.82 -3.60
N PHE A 12 -8.89 -10.10 -2.79
CA PHE A 12 -8.42 -8.74 -3.08
C PHE A 12 -8.01 -8.56 -4.56
N GLY A 13 -8.66 -7.62 -5.23
CA GLY A 13 -8.18 -6.99 -6.46
C GLY A 13 -8.57 -7.60 -7.80
N ARG A 14 -9.30 -8.73 -7.88
CA ARG A 14 -9.75 -9.33 -9.15
C ARG A 14 -11.26 -9.56 -9.19
N VAL A 15 -11.87 -9.42 -10.37
CA VAL A 15 -13.30 -9.64 -10.65
C VAL A 15 -13.47 -10.60 -11.80
N ARG A 16 -14.59 -11.33 -11.82
CA ARG A 16 -14.94 -12.14 -12.99
C ARG A 16 -15.35 -11.23 -14.14
N LEU A 17 -15.04 -11.60 -15.38
CA LEU A 17 -15.41 -10.82 -16.56
C LEU A 17 -16.93 -10.56 -16.63
N THR A 18 -17.76 -11.53 -16.25
CA THR A 18 -19.22 -11.36 -16.19
C THR A 18 -19.65 -10.32 -15.14
N GLN A 19 -18.94 -10.26 -14.00
CA GLN A 19 -19.25 -9.33 -12.91
C GLN A 19 -18.89 -7.88 -13.23
N VAL A 20 -17.93 -7.64 -14.13
CA VAL A 20 -17.60 -6.29 -14.64
C VAL A 20 -18.85 -5.67 -15.26
N VAL A 21 -19.47 -6.42 -16.17
CA VAL A 21 -20.64 -5.97 -16.91
C VAL A 21 -21.88 -5.84 -16.01
N GLU A 22 -22.07 -6.76 -15.06
CA GLU A 22 -23.14 -6.66 -14.06
C GLU A 22 -23.01 -5.41 -13.19
N SER A 23 -21.77 -5.01 -12.82
CA SER A 23 -21.55 -3.81 -12.01
C SER A 23 -21.94 -2.52 -12.73
N TRP A 24 -21.82 -2.46 -14.05
CA TRP A 24 -22.21 -1.28 -14.82
C TRP A 24 -23.72 -1.02 -14.79
N ALA A 25 -24.53 -2.08 -14.78
CA ALA A 25 -25.98 -1.95 -14.67
C ALA A 25 -26.42 -1.41 -13.29
N ALA A 26 -25.61 -1.63 -12.25
CA ALA A 26 -25.93 -1.25 -10.88
C ALA A 26 -25.34 0.13 -10.48
N GLU A 27 -24.17 0.49 -11.00
CA GLU A 27 -23.36 1.59 -10.45
C GLU A 27 -23.17 2.78 -11.40
N HIS A 28 -23.32 2.60 -12.72
CA HIS A 28 -23.00 3.66 -13.70
C HIS A 28 -24.21 4.42 -14.25
N PRO A 29 -24.12 5.75 -14.43
CA PRO A 29 -25.21 6.56 -14.98
C PRO A 29 -25.35 6.46 -16.52
N LEU A 30 -24.39 5.83 -17.20
CA LEU A 30 -24.38 5.65 -18.65
C LEU A 30 -24.99 4.30 -19.04
N ASN A 31 -25.52 4.21 -20.26
CA ASN A 31 -26.03 2.94 -20.80
C ASN A 31 -24.88 1.89 -20.82
N PRO A 32 -25.01 0.75 -20.13
CA PRO A 32 -23.96 -0.28 -20.08
C PRO A 32 -23.52 -0.80 -21.45
N ARG A 33 -24.40 -0.76 -22.45
CA ARG A 33 -24.06 -1.16 -23.83
C ARG A 33 -23.14 -0.16 -24.53
N LEU A 34 -23.37 1.12 -24.30
CA LEU A 34 -22.51 2.20 -24.81
C LEU A 34 -21.13 2.13 -24.16
N LEU A 35 -21.09 1.87 -22.85
CA LEU A 35 -19.82 1.71 -22.13
C LEU A 35 -19.05 0.48 -22.63
N ALA A 36 -19.74 -0.62 -22.94
CA ALA A 36 -19.14 -1.81 -23.50
C ALA A 36 -18.51 -1.58 -24.89
N SER A 37 -19.20 -0.87 -25.79
CA SER A 37 -18.63 -0.56 -27.12
C SER A 37 -17.41 0.35 -27.01
N GLU A 38 -17.48 1.39 -26.17
CA GLU A 38 -16.34 2.30 -25.97
C GLU A 38 -15.16 1.60 -25.31
N LEU A 39 -15.41 0.67 -24.39
CA LEU A 39 -14.36 -0.14 -23.78
C LEU A 39 -13.69 -1.08 -24.79
N ALA A 40 -14.46 -1.69 -25.70
CA ALA A 40 -13.91 -2.49 -26.78
C ALA A 40 -12.97 -1.67 -27.67
N ASP A 41 -13.36 -0.44 -28.01
CA ASP A 41 -12.53 0.47 -28.78
C ASP A 41 -11.28 0.94 -28.01
N VAL A 42 -11.41 1.24 -26.73
CA VAL A 42 -10.24 1.54 -25.86
C VAL A 42 -9.27 0.36 -25.86
N LEU A 43 -9.75 -0.87 -25.69
CA LEU A 43 -8.91 -2.07 -25.71
C LEU A 43 -8.10 -2.18 -27.00
N ARG A 44 -8.72 -1.93 -28.16
CA ARG A 44 -8.05 -1.94 -29.47
C ARG A 44 -6.97 -0.87 -29.61
N THR A 45 -7.02 0.21 -28.83
CA THR A 45 -5.98 1.25 -28.83
C THR A 45 -4.75 0.90 -27.97
N ILE A 46 -4.84 -0.11 -27.09
CA ILE A 46 -3.77 -0.44 -26.14
C ILE A 46 -2.63 -1.24 -26.80
N GLY A 47 -2.91 -1.99 -27.86
CA GLY A 47 -1.90 -2.82 -28.53
C GLY A 47 -2.44 -3.60 -29.72
N PRO A 48 -1.59 -4.42 -30.38
CA PRO A 48 -2.01 -5.22 -31.52
C PRO A 48 -3.03 -6.30 -31.13
N ALA A 49 -3.90 -6.67 -32.06
CA ALA A 49 -5.04 -7.58 -31.85
C ALA A 49 -4.64 -8.93 -31.20
N GLU A 50 -3.56 -9.53 -31.69
CA GLU A 50 -3.02 -10.81 -31.22
C GLU A 50 -2.21 -10.70 -29.91
N HIS A 51 -2.08 -9.51 -29.32
CA HIS A 51 -1.32 -9.34 -28.09
C HIS A 51 -1.99 -10.06 -26.92
N VAL A 52 -1.29 -11.02 -26.34
CA VAL A 52 -1.73 -11.72 -25.14
C VAL A 52 -1.60 -10.81 -23.92
N LEU A 53 -2.70 -10.56 -23.24
CA LEU A 53 -2.74 -9.75 -22.04
C LEU A 53 -1.93 -10.41 -20.92
N ASN A 54 -1.19 -9.60 -20.16
CA ASN A 54 -0.39 -10.07 -19.05
C ASN A 54 -1.27 -10.78 -18.00
N HIS A 55 -0.82 -11.94 -17.53
CA HIS A 55 -1.46 -12.72 -16.45
C HIS A 55 -1.75 -11.93 -15.17
N THR A 56 -1.04 -10.82 -14.94
CA THR A 56 -1.29 -9.90 -13.82
C THR A 56 -2.58 -9.08 -14.02
N ALA A 57 -2.91 -8.73 -15.25
CA ALA A 57 -4.08 -7.95 -15.64
C ALA A 57 -5.31 -8.82 -15.93
N VAL A 58 -5.13 -9.92 -16.68
CA VAL A 58 -6.19 -10.87 -17.03
C VAL A 58 -5.67 -12.30 -16.90
N SER A 59 -6.42 -13.17 -16.23
CA SER A 59 -6.05 -14.57 -16.05
C SER A 59 -7.25 -15.49 -16.18
N VAL A 60 -7.06 -16.66 -16.78
CA VAL A 60 -8.09 -17.71 -16.86
C VAL A 60 -7.86 -18.71 -15.72
N THR A 61 -8.92 -19.05 -14.97
CA THR A 61 -8.84 -19.97 -13.82
C THR A 61 -9.00 -21.44 -14.17
N LEU A 62 -9.49 -21.74 -15.37
CA LEU A 62 -9.56 -23.11 -15.89
C LEU A 62 -8.16 -23.60 -16.25
N TYR A 63 -7.67 -24.57 -15.47
CA TYR A 63 -6.40 -25.26 -15.68
C TYR A 63 -6.68 -26.57 -16.43
N ASP A 64 -6.33 -26.62 -17.71
CA ASP A 64 -6.15 -27.89 -18.41
C ASP A 64 -4.73 -28.40 -18.14
N PRO A 65 -4.54 -29.58 -17.52
CA PRO A 65 -3.22 -30.12 -17.23
C PRO A 65 -2.37 -30.42 -18.47
N THR A 66 -2.98 -30.47 -19.67
CA THR A 66 -2.27 -30.77 -20.92
C THR A 66 -1.81 -29.52 -21.68
N THR A 67 -2.54 -28.40 -21.57
CA THR A 67 -2.29 -27.18 -22.35
C THR A 67 -1.97 -25.94 -21.48
N GLY A 68 -2.22 -26.01 -20.18
CA GLY A 68 -2.08 -24.88 -19.25
C GLY A 68 -3.21 -23.84 -19.38
N ALA A 69 -3.20 -22.81 -18.53
CA ALA A 69 -4.17 -21.72 -18.60
C ALA A 69 -3.90 -20.87 -19.85
N GLY A 70 -4.83 -20.88 -20.81
CA GLY A 70 -4.72 -20.09 -22.04
C GLY A 70 -4.64 -18.58 -21.77
N GLY A 71 -3.89 -17.87 -22.60
CA GLY A 71 -3.83 -16.41 -22.58
C GLY A 71 -5.06 -15.78 -23.24
N VAL A 72 -5.54 -14.67 -22.71
CA VAL A 72 -6.62 -13.87 -23.34
C VAL A 72 -5.97 -12.78 -24.17
N THR A 73 -6.31 -12.68 -25.44
CA THR A 73 -5.82 -11.61 -26.33
C THR A 73 -6.63 -10.33 -26.15
N ILE A 74 -6.05 -9.20 -26.59
CA ILE A 74 -6.76 -7.91 -26.63
C ILE A 74 -8.03 -8.02 -27.49
N GLU A 75 -7.93 -8.63 -28.66
CA GLU A 75 -9.06 -8.82 -29.58
C GLU A 75 -10.17 -9.67 -28.98
N ALA A 76 -9.84 -10.80 -28.36
CA ALA A 76 -10.85 -11.67 -27.74
C ALA A 76 -11.62 -10.96 -26.62
N LEU A 77 -10.94 -10.09 -25.86
CA LEU A 77 -11.59 -9.30 -24.82
C LEU A 77 -12.44 -8.16 -25.40
N ALA A 78 -11.97 -7.49 -26.47
CA ALA A 78 -12.73 -6.46 -27.16
C ALA A 78 -14.01 -7.04 -27.81
N ASP A 79 -13.89 -8.19 -28.48
CA ASP A 79 -15.00 -8.89 -29.12
C ASP A 79 -16.07 -9.34 -28.11
N TYR A 80 -15.65 -9.75 -26.91
CA TYR A 80 -16.59 -10.04 -25.82
C TYR A 80 -17.46 -8.82 -25.48
N PHE A 81 -16.84 -7.64 -25.34
CA PHE A 81 -17.57 -6.41 -25.02
C PHE A 81 -18.41 -5.90 -26.19
N ASP A 82 -17.98 -6.10 -27.44
CA ASP A 82 -18.79 -5.77 -28.62
C ASP A 82 -20.01 -6.68 -28.78
N ARG A 83 -19.87 -7.97 -28.50
CA ARG A 83 -21.02 -8.88 -28.48
C ARG A 83 -22.01 -8.46 -27.40
N TYR A 84 -21.51 -8.03 -26.24
CA TYR A 84 -22.36 -7.48 -25.19
C TYR A 84 -23.04 -6.16 -25.59
N SER A 85 -22.33 -5.24 -26.24
CA SER A 85 -22.88 -3.96 -26.71
C SER A 85 -23.99 -4.17 -27.75
N ALA A 86 -23.83 -5.17 -28.62
CA ALA A 86 -24.84 -5.62 -29.58
C ALA A 86 -26.04 -6.34 -28.93
N GLY A 87 -26.02 -6.58 -27.62
CA GLY A 87 -27.09 -7.25 -26.88
C GLY A 87 -27.05 -8.78 -26.91
N ALA A 88 -25.93 -9.36 -27.33
CA ALA A 88 -25.68 -10.81 -27.37
C ALA A 88 -24.56 -11.18 -26.38
N PRO A 89 -24.84 -11.31 -25.06
CA PRO A 89 -23.81 -11.67 -24.09
C PRO A 89 -23.19 -13.02 -24.45
N ALA A 90 -21.86 -13.06 -24.58
CA ALA A 90 -21.15 -14.29 -24.91
C ALA A 90 -20.79 -15.06 -23.62
N ASP A 91 -21.26 -16.30 -23.49
CA ASP A 91 -20.91 -17.14 -22.34
C ASP A 91 -19.44 -17.62 -22.36
N THR A 92 -18.78 -17.45 -23.51
CA THR A 92 -17.41 -17.91 -23.77
C THR A 92 -16.56 -16.83 -24.42
N ILE A 93 -15.26 -16.85 -24.14
CA ILE A 93 -14.23 -16.01 -24.74
C ILE A 93 -13.15 -16.89 -25.37
N GLU A 94 -12.62 -16.47 -26.51
CA GLU A 94 -11.52 -17.16 -27.18
C GLU A 94 -10.20 -16.91 -26.44
N THR A 95 -9.44 -17.98 -26.20
CA THR A 95 -8.10 -17.92 -25.61
C THR A 95 -7.11 -18.60 -26.53
N THR A 96 -5.81 -18.39 -26.31
CA THR A 96 -4.75 -19.03 -27.11
C THR A 96 -4.84 -20.57 -27.16
N ASN A 97 -5.50 -21.19 -26.16
CA ASN A 97 -5.61 -22.64 -26.04
C ASN A 97 -7.05 -23.16 -26.31
N GLY A 98 -7.95 -22.30 -26.79
CA GLY A 98 -9.35 -22.64 -27.08
C GLY A 98 -10.36 -21.75 -26.34
N ALA A 99 -11.66 -22.04 -26.48
CA ALA A 99 -12.70 -21.26 -25.83
C ALA A 99 -12.77 -21.55 -24.33
N ALA A 100 -12.79 -20.49 -23.51
CA ALA A 100 -12.98 -20.55 -22.07
C ALA A 100 -14.31 -19.91 -21.67
N GLN A 101 -14.93 -20.36 -20.57
CA GLN A 101 -16.12 -19.69 -20.04
C GLN A 101 -15.77 -18.29 -19.53
N ALA A 102 -16.59 -17.29 -19.86
CA ALA A 102 -16.38 -15.90 -19.43
C ALA A 102 -16.32 -15.79 -17.89
N GLY A 103 -17.11 -16.59 -17.17
CA GLY A 103 -17.09 -16.65 -15.70
C GLY A 103 -15.79 -17.19 -15.09
N ALA A 104 -14.95 -17.88 -15.89
CA ALA A 104 -13.64 -18.37 -15.46
C ALA A 104 -12.51 -17.36 -15.69
N VAL A 105 -12.77 -16.26 -16.40
CA VAL A 105 -11.80 -15.18 -16.63
C VAL A 105 -11.86 -14.19 -15.47
N LEU A 106 -10.71 -14.01 -14.82
CA LEU A 106 -10.49 -13.02 -13.77
C LEU A 106 -9.70 -11.84 -14.31
N ILE A 107 -10.21 -10.64 -14.07
CA ILE A 107 -9.63 -9.37 -14.48
C ILE A 107 -9.27 -8.57 -13.23
N ALA A 108 -8.09 -7.95 -13.23
CA ALA A 108 -7.68 -7.08 -12.14
C ALA A 108 -8.55 -5.81 -12.11
N ARG A 109 -9.24 -5.55 -10.99
CA ARG A 109 -10.16 -4.40 -10.81
C ARG A 109 -9.50 -3.07 -11.14
N HIS A 110 -8.27 -2.86 -10.68
CA HIS A 110 -7.56 -1.61 -10.92
C HIS A 110 -7.21 -1.39 -12.40
N TRP A 111 -6.99 -2.48 -13.15
CA TRP A 111 -6.63 -2.41 -14.56
C TRP A 111 -7.87 -2.11 -15.40
N ILE A 112 -8.97 -2.85 -15.20
CA ILE A 112 -10.23 -2.59 -15.91
C ILE A 112 -10.83 -1.24 -15.52
N GLY A 113 -10.78 -0.86 -14.25
CA GLY A 113 -11.28 0.43 -13.77
C GLY A 113 -10.57 1.63 -14.41
N ARG A 114 -9.27 1.52 -14.73
CA ARG A 114 -8.56 2.58 -15.46
C ARG A 114 -9.07 2.71 -16.90
N LEU A 115 -9.38 1.58 -17.55
CA LEU A 115 -9.92 1.57 -18.92
C LEU A 115 -11.38 2.04 -18.94
N GLU A 116 -12.16 1.70 -17.93
CA GLU A 116 -13.54 2.18 -17.75
C GLU A 116 -13.61 3.69 -17.60
N ILE A 117 -12.68 4.33 -16.88
CA ILE A 117 -12.62 5.81 -16.78
C ILE A 117 -12.41 6.45 -18.15
N GLU A 118 -11.53 5.88 -18.98
CA GLU A 118 -11.28 6.37 -20.34
C GLU A 118 -12.49 6.12 -21.25
N ALA A 119 -13.08 4.92 -21.19
CA ALA A 119 -14.29 4.58 -21.93
C ALA A 119 -15.48 5.46 -21.53
N GLU A 120 -15.63 5.78 -20.24
CA GLU A 120 -16.65 6.71 -19.74
C GLU A 120 -16.43 8.14 -20.27
N ALA A 121 -15.19 8.60 -20.32
CA ALA A 121 -14.87 9.91 -20.89
C ALA A 121 -15.23 9.96 -22.39
N ARG A 122 -14.88 8.93 -23.16
CA ARG A 122 -15.23 8.82 -24.58
C ARG A 122 -16.74 8.68 -24.78
N ALA A 123 -17.41 7.86 -23.98
CA ALA A 123 -18.87 7.69 -24.00
C ALA A 123 -19.61 9.00 -23.71
N LYS A 124 -19.13 9.83 -22.77
CA LYS A 124 -19.72 11.15 -22.49
C LYS A 124 -19.57 12.09 -23.68
N ILE A 125 -18.42 12.07 -24.35
CA ILE A 125 -18.20 12.86 -25.58
C ILE A 125 -19.13 12.37 -26.69
N ALA A 126 -19.21 11.04 -26.91
CA ALA A 126 -20.08 10.44 -27.92
C ALA A 126 -21.56 10.73 -27.65
N ALA A 127 -22.02 10.62 -26.40
CA ALA A 127 -23.38 10.96 -26.00
C ALA A 127 -23.67 12.46 -26.18
N GLY A 128 -22.72 13.34 -25.86
CA GLY A 128 -22.83 14.79 -26.11
C GLY A 128 -22.91 15.11 -27.60
N LEU A 129 -22.15 14.41 -28.45
CA LEU A 129 -22.20 14.56 -29.90
C LEU A 129 -23.51 14.03 -30.49
N GLN A 130 -24.10 12.95 -29.95
CA GLN A 130 -25.41 12.45 -30.36
C GLN A 130 -26.56 13.41 -30.01
N GLN A 131 -26.42 14.24 -28.98
CA GLN A 131 -27.39 15.30 -28.64
C GLN A 131 -27.29 16.52 -29.58
N VAL A 132 -26.13 16.73 -30.22
CA VAL A 132 -25.89 17.81 -31.19
C VAL A 132 -26.13 17.35 -32.63
N ALA A 133 -26.12 16.05 -32.90
CA ALA A 133 -26.44 15.50 -34.20
C ALA A 133 -27.93 15.76 -34.51
N PRO A 134 -28.27 16.38 -35.65
CA PRO A 134 -29.66 16.50 -36.07
C PRO A 134 -30.23 15.09 -36.22
N THR A 135 -31.27 14.79 -35.45
CA THR A 135 -32.11 13.61 -35.65
C THR A 135 -32.42 13.45 -37.14
N PRO A 136 -32.16 12.29 -37.77
CA PRO A 136 -32.61 12.06 -39.13
C PRO A 136 -34.12 12.24 -39.14
N VAL A 137 -34.57 13.24 -39.90
CA VAL A 137 -35.99 13.55 -40.07
C VAL A 137 -36.68 12.30 -40.60
N ALA A 138 -37.52 11.70 -39.77
CA ALA A 138 -38.47 10.70 -40.21
C ALA A 138 -39.40 11.38 -41.23
N THR A 139 -39.28 11.01 -42.49
CA THR A 139 -40.27 11.32 -43.52
C THR A 139 -41.55 10.58 -43.20
N GLY A 140 -42.50 11.26 -42.55
CA GLY A 140 -43.85 10.71 -42.36
C GLY A 140 -44.75 11.54 -41.47
N GLY A 141 -45.69 12.26 -42.08
CA GLY A 141 -47.03 12.49 -41.52
C GLY A 141 -47.37 13.90 -41.01
N ALA A 142 -48.12 14.62 -41.85
CA ALA A 142 -49.21 15.58 -41.57
C ALA A 142 -49.26 16.40 -40.25
N LEU A 143 -49.18 17.73 -40.43
CA LEU A 143 -49.86 18.89 -39.78
C LEU A 143 -50.59 18.72 -38.42
N PRO A 144 -50.55 19.79 -37.61
CA PRO A 144 -51.72 20.67 -37.60
C PRO A 144 -51.38 22.15 -37.78
N THR A 145 -52.30 22.81 -38.47
CA THR A 145 -52.37 24.22 -38.80
C THR A 145 -52.55 25.06 -37.54
N GLU A 146 -51.53 25.84 -37.15
CA GLU A 146 -51.76 27.03 -36.31
C GLU A 146 -51.81 28.27 -37.19
N GLN A 147 -53.00 28.87 -37.25
CA GLN A 147 -53.23 30.19 -37.80
C GLN A 147 -52.48 31.23 -36.95
N HIS A 148 -51.32 31.68 -37.41
CA HIS A 148 -50.78 32.98 -37.04
C HIS A 148 -51.09 33.99 -38.15
N GLN A 149 -51.62 35.14 -37.71
CA GLN A 149 -52.06 36.28 -38.49
C GLN A 149 -51.03 36.73 -39.56
N PRO A 150 -51.47 37.34 -40.67
CA PRO A 150 -50.54 37.96 -41.60
C PRO A 150 -49.84 39.15 -40.93
N PRO A 151 -48.50 39.31 -41.06
CA PRO A 151 -47.83 40.50 -40.55
C PRO A 151 -48.30 41.72 -41.34
N LEU A 152 -48.65 42.78 -40.61
CA LEU A 152 -48.98 44.09 -41.16
C LEU A 152 -47.85 44.57 -42.11
N SER A 153 -48.27 45.01 -43.31
CA SER A 153 -47.41 45.51 -44.39
C SER A 153 -46.47 46.64 -43.93
N GLY A 154 -45.17 46.35 -43.90
CA GLY A 154 -44.11 47.28 -43.47
C GLY A 154 -43.54 48.14 -44.59
N SER A 155 -44.37 48.93 -45.26
CA SER A 155 -43.99 49.70 -46.46
C SER A 155 -43.97 51.22 -46.29
N ALA A 156 -44.05 51.73 -45.06
CA ALA A 156 -43.80 53.15 -44.76
C ALA A 156 -42.34 53.35 -44.27
N PRO A 157 -41.57 54.28 -44.85
CA PRO A 157 -40.14 54.48 -44.52
C PRO A 157 -39.91 54.82 -43.03
N GLU A 158 -40.82 55.58 -42.42
CA GLU A 158 -40.77 55.91 -40.98
C GLU A 158 -40.94 54.68 -40.07
N CYS A 159 -41.72 53.67 -40.49
CA CYS A 159 -41.89 52.42 -39.74
C CYS A 159 -40.68 51.48 -39.84
N LEU A 160 -39.89 51.59 -40.92
CA LEU A 160 -38.65 50.81 -41.09
C LEU A 160 -37.52 51.36 -40.22
N GLU A 161 -37.38 52.69 -40.13
CA GLU A 161 -36.37 53.32 -39.25
C GLU A 161 -36.64 53.02 -37.78
N LEU A 162 -37.91 53.11 -37.35
CA LEU A 162 -38.30 52.77 -35.97
C LEU A 162 -38.00 51.30 -35.64
N ARG A 163 -38.29 50.38 -36.57
CA ARG A 163 -38.02 48.94 -36.40
C ARG A 163 -36.52 48.63 -36.37
N GLN A 164 -35.71 49.30 -37.20
CA GLN A 164 -34.25 49.15 -37.15
C GLN A 164 -33.66 49.69 -35.85
N ALA A 165 -34.14 50.84 -35.35
CA ALA A 165 -33.69 51.39 -34.08
C ALA A 165 -34.03 50.44 -32.92
N GLN A 166 -35.22 49.86 -32.95
CA GLN A 166 -35.67 48.89 -31.95
C GLN A 166 -34.82 47.60 -32.00
N GLN A 167 -34.55 47.05 -33.19
CA GLN A 167 -33.66 45.89 -33.34
C GLN A 167 -32.22 46.16 -32.87
N ARG A 168 -31.70 47.38 -33.08
CA ARG A 168 -30.37 47.74 -32.56
C ARG A 168 -30.36 47.79 -31.04
N GLN A 169 -31.39 48.37 -30.42
CA GLN A 169 -31.51 48.40 -28.95
C GLN A 169 -31.66 47.00 -28.36
N GLU A 170 -32.48 46.14 -28.98
CA GLU A 170 -32.62 44.74 -28.56
C GLU A 170 -31.31 43.96 -28.74
N GLY A 171 -30.58 44.19 -29.83
CA GLY A 171 -29.27 43.61 -30.07
C GLY A 171 -28.21 44.07 -29.07
N GLU A 172 -28.19 45.35 -28.73
CA GLU A 172 -27.31 45.92 -27.70
C GLU A 172 -27.64 45.37 -26.30
N HIS A 173 -28.93 45.23 -25.98
CA HIS A 173 -29.37 44.60 -24.73
C HIS A 173 -28.96 43.13 -24.65
N SER A 174 -29.21 42.35 -25.70
CA SER A 174 -28.83 40.93 -25.77
C SER A 174 -27.31 40.75 -25.69
N ALA A 175 -26.54 41.60 -26.38
CA ALA A 175 -25.08 41.57 -26.31
C ALA A 175 -24.55 41.89 -24.90
N ARG A 176 -25.16 42.86 -24.20
CA ARG A 176 -24.83 43.19 -22.80
C ARG A 176 -25.14 42.02 -21.87
N GLU A 177 -26.32 41.43 -21.99
CA GLU A 177 -26.71 40.27 -21.17
C GLU A 177 -25.77 39.08 -21.38
N GLN A 178 -25.35 38.81 -22.61
CA GLN A 178 -24.38 37.75 -22.91
C GLN A 178 -23.00 38.05 -22.32
N LEU A 179 -22.57 39.32 -22.36
CA LEU A 179 -21.28 39.74 -21.81
C LEU A 179 -21.29 39.66 -20.28
N ASP A 180 -22.35 40.15 -19.62
CA ASP A 180 -22.54 40.04 -18.18
C ASP A 180 -22.59 38.57 -17.72
N ALA A 181 -23.26 37.69 -18.47
CA ALA A 181 -23.31 36.26 -18.18
C ALA A 181 -21.92 35.60 -18.32
N ALA A 182 -21.15 35.97 -19.35
CA ALA A 182 -19.80 35.48 -19.56
C ALA A 182 -18.84 35.95 -18.46
N GLU A 183 -18.93 37.22 -18.04
CA GLU A 183 -18.12 37.77 -16.94
C GLU A 183 -18.43 37.07 -15.61
N GLN A 184 -19.70 36.85 -15.29
CA GLN A 184 -20.09 36.13 -14.08
C GLN A 184 -19.58 34.68 -14.08
N LEU A 185 -19.62 34.01 -15.24
CA LEU A 185 -19.10 32.66 -15.39
C LEU A 185 -17.57 32.63 -15.21
N ALA A 186 -16.86 33.59 -15.82
CA ALA A 186 -15.41 33.71 -15.68
C ALA A 186 -15.00 33.92 -14.21
N GLN A 187 -15.69 34.80 -13.48
CA GLN A 187 -15.44 35.03 -12.05
C GLN A 187 -15.68 33.77 -11.21
N ARG A 188 -16.72 32.98 -11.51
CA ARG A 188 -16.97 31.72 -10.80
C ARG A 188 -15.87 30.70 -11.06
N LEU A 189 -15.45 30.55 -12.32
CA LEU A 189 -14.35 29.65 -12.68
C LEU A 189 -13.02 30.06 -12.08
N GLU A 190 -12.76 31.36 -11.93
CA GLU A 190 -11.56 31.88 -11.27
C GLU A 190 -11.57 31.53 -9.77
N GLN A 191 -12.70 31.77 -9.09
CA GLN A 191 -12.86 31.39 -7.68
C GLN A 191 -12.74 29.87 -7.46
N GLU A 192 -13.29 29.06 -8.36
CA GLU A 192 -13.12 27.60 -8.32
C GLU A 192 -11.66 27.19 -8.53
N ASN A 193 -10.96 27.82 -9.48
CA ASN A 193 -9.53 27.59 -9.70
C ASN A 193 -8.69 27.93 -8.47
N GLU A 194 -8.95 29.06 -7.82
CA GLU A 194 -8.26 29.45 -6.59
C GLU A 194 -8.49 28.44 -5.47
N ARG A 195 -9.73 27.97 -5.29
CA ARG A 195 -10.06 26.93 -4.30
C ARG A 195 -9.36 25.62 -4.61
N LEU A 196 -9.33 25.20 -5.87
CA LEU A 196 -8.64 23.98 -6.29
C LEU A 196 -7.13 24.10 -6.06
N ARG A 197 -6.52 25.26 -6.39
CA ARG A 197 -5.09 25.52 -6.11
C ARG A 197 -4.77 25.47 -4.62
N ALA A 198 -5.61 26.06 -3.77
CA ALA A 198 -5.43 25.99 -2.32
C ALA A 198 -5.55 24.55 -1.79
N SER A 199 -6.50 23.78 -2.32
CA SER A 199 -6.67 22.36 -1.97
C SER A 199 -5.46 21.52 -2.40
N LEU A 200 -4.95 21.74 -3.62
CA LEU A 200 -3.76 21.06 -4.13
C LEU A 200 -2.53 21.36 -3.27
N ALA A 201 -2.28 22.63 -2.95
CA ALA A 201 -1.18 23.02 -2.08
C ALA A 201 -1.26 22.34 -0.69
N THR A 202 -2.46 22.22 -0.14
CA THR A 202 -2.68 21.52 1.15
C THR A 202 -2.40 20.03 1.04
N LEU A 203 -2.81 19.38 -0.06
CA LEU A 203 -2.55 17.96 -0.29
C LEU A 203 -1.07 17.68 -0.55
N GLU A 204 -0.39 18.53 -1.30
CA GLU A 204 1.05 18.45 -1.54
C GLU A 204 1.83 18.57 -0.23
N GLN A 205 1.46 19.52 0.64
CA GLN A 205 2.09 19.66 1.96
C GLN A 205 1.89 18.40 2.81
N ARG A 206 0.67 17.83 2.85
CA ARG A 206 0.40 16.58 3.57
C ARG A 206 1.18 15.41 3.01
N HIS A 207 1.31 15.34 1.69
CA HIS A 207 2.07 14.29 1.03
C HIS A 207 3.56 14.39 1.40
N GLN A 208 4.12 15.60 1.38
CA GLN A 208 5.50 15.86 1.76
C GLN A 208 5.76 15.50 3.23
N GLN A 209 4.88 15.89 4.14
CA GLN A 209 4.96 15.49 5.56
C GLN A 209 4.96 13.96 5.73
N THR A 210 4.07 13.27 5.00
CA THR A 210 3.98 11.81 5.06
C THR A 210 5.26 11.15 4.53
N GLN A 211 5.86 11.70 3.47
CA GLN A 211 7.14 11.22 2.95
C GLN A 211 8.28 11.42 3.96
N GLU A 212 8.36 12.59 4.58
CA GLU A 212 9.36 12.87 5.62
C GLU A 212 9.22 11.93 6.82
N GLU A 213 8.00 11.67 7.29
CA GLU A 213 7.74 10.73 8.37
C GLU A 213 8.16 9.30 7.99
N ALA A 214 7.83 8.87 6.77
CA ALA A 214 8.25 7.57 6.26
C ALA A 214 9.78 7.44 6.19
N GLU A 215 10.49 8.50 5.77
CA GLU A 215 11.96 8.52 5.80
C GLU A 215 12.51 8.47 7.23
N ARG A 216 11.94 9.22 8.17
CA ARG A 216 12.33 9.18 9.58
C ARG A 216 12.18 7.78 10.16
N HIS A 217 11.05 7.10 9.88
CA HIS A 217 10.83 5.72 10.29
C HIS A 217 11.84 4.75 9.66
N LYS A 218 12.17 4.92 8.38
CA LYS A 218 13.21 4.10 7.73
C LYS A 218 14.58 4.27 8.38
N ARG A 219 14.97 5.52 8.69
CA ARG A 219 16.25 5.82 9.36
C ARG A 219 16.29 5.22 10.77
N ALA A 220 15.21 5.38 11.55
CA ALA A 220 15.10 4.79 12.88
C ALA A 220 15.19 3.25 12.83
N ALA A 221 14.47 2.60 11.93
CA ALA A 221 14.52 1.15 11.77
C ALA A 221 15.91 0.63 11.35
N GLN A 222 16.65 1.40 10.55
CA GLN A 222 18.03 1.06 10.19
C GLN A 222 18.97 1.18 11.40
N GLU A 223 18.82 2.22 12.21
CA GLU A 223 19.63 2.41 13.41
C GLU A 223 19.34 1.32 14.45
N ASP A 224 18.07 0.97 14.68
CA ASP A 224 17.69 -0.15 15.54
C ASP A 224 18.32 -1.46 15.07
N ARG A 225 18.35 -1.72 13.76
CA ARG A 225 19.01 -2.91 13.21
C ARG A 225 20.51 -2.90 13.50
N ARG A 226 21.19 -1.76 13.31
CA ARG A 226 22.62 -1.64 13.62
C ARG A 226 22.90 -1.89 15.10
N GLN A 227 22.09 -1.33 15.99
CA GLN A 227 22.22 -1.56 17.43
C GLN A 227 22.00 -3.03 17.78
N ARG A 228 21.00 -3.68 17.18
CA ARG A 228 20.77 -5.12 17.36
C ARG A 228 21.96 -5.94 16.90
N THR A 229 22.51 -5.66 15.72
CA THR A 229 23.70 -6.36 15.22
C THR A 229 24.89 -6.17 16.14
N LEU A 230 25.11 -4.96 16.67
CA LEU A 230 26.18 -4.69 17.61
C LEU A 230 26.01 -5.49 18.93
N VAL A 231 24.79 -5.58 19.45
CA VAL A 231 24.49 -6.42 20.63
C VAL A 231 24.65 -7.91 20.30
N GLU A 232 24.19 -8.37 19.13
CA GLU A 232 24.38 -9.75 18.68
C GLU A 232 25.85 -10.13 18.56
N ASP A 233 26.69 -9.24 18.03
CA ASP A 233 28.13 -9.47 17.93
C ASP A 233 28.79 -9.50 19.33
N GLN A 234 28.42 -8.59 20.24
CA GLN A 234 28.86 -8.65 21.64
C GLN A 234 28.43 -9.96 22.33
N LEU A 235 27.21 -10.41 22.10
CA LEU A 235 26.71 -11.69 22.61
C LEU A 235 27.48 -12.86 21.99
N ARG A 236 27.85 -12.80 20.71
CA ARG A 236 28.65 -13.82 20.04
C ARG A 236 30.06 -13.90 20.61
N GLU A 237 30.70 -12.75 20.86
CA GLU A 237 32.03 -12.68 21.52
C GLU A 237 32.00 -13.33 22.91
N HIS A 238 30.89 -13.18 23.64
CA HIS A 238 30.71 -13.74 24.98
C HIS A 238 29.95 -15.07 25.00
N ALA A 239 29.57 -15.64 23.85
CA ALA A 239 28.71 -16.81 23.76
C ALA A 239 29.30 -18.02 24.49
N GLY A 240 30.62 -18.20 24.46
CA GLY A 240 31.29 -19.29 25.18
C GLY A 240 31.17 -19.17 26.70
N ILE A 241 31.27 -17.95 27.24
CA ILE A 241 31.12 -17.70 28.69
C ILE A 241 29.64 -17.80 29.07
N ILE A 242 28.74 -17.28 28.24
CA ILE A 242 27.29 -17.38 28.46
C ILE A 242 26.87 -18.86 28.48
N ALA A 243 27.28 -19.65 27.49
CA ALA A 243 27.00 -21.09 27.44
C ALA A 243 27.67 -21.87 28.57
N PHE A 244 28.85 -21.43 29.04
CA PHE A 244 29.51 -22.02 30.21
C PHE A 244 28.76 -21.72 31.51
N MET A 245 28.17 -20.53 31.65
CA MET A 245 27.42 -20.09 32.84
C MET A 245 25.94 -20.52 32.81
N ASP A 246 25.47 -21.07 31.70
CA ASP A 246 24.10 -21.54 31.55
C ASP A 246 23.85 -22.81 32.39
N ALA A 247 22.94 -22.71 33.36
CA ALA A 247 22.60 -23.81 34.26
C ALA A 247 21.83 -24.94 33.56
N ASP A 248 21.19 -24.63 32.42
CA ASP A 248 20.40 -25.58 31.64
C ASP A 248 21.24 -26.27 30.55
N ASN A 249 22.50 -25.86 30.37
CA ASN A 249 23.39 -26.46 29.38
C ASN A 249 24.00 -27.78 29.91
N PRO A 250 23.68 -28.94 29.31
CA PRO A 250 24.18 -30.24 29.78
C PRO A 250 25.68 -30.44 29.56
N LEU A 251 26.31 -29.60 28.72
CA LEU A 251 27.74 -29.65 28.43
C LEU A 251 28.55 -28.71 29.34
N ALA A 252 27.89 -27.85 30.13
CA ALA A 252 28.58 -26.93 31.02
C ALA A 252 29.03 -27.65 32.30
N PRO A 253 30.32 -27.59 32.67
CA PRO A 253 30.81 -28.25 33.87
C PRO A 253 30.30 -27.53 35.12
N VAL A 254 29.42 -28.19 35.87
CA VAL A 254 28.77 -27.66 37.09
C VAL A 254 29.81 -27.20 38.13
N GLU A 255 30.92 -27.93 38.29
CA GLU A 255 32.01 -27.52 39.18
C GLU A 255 32.67 -26.21 38.72
N GLY A 256 32.83 -26.02 37.41
CA GLY A 256 33.36 -24.80 36.81
C GLY A 256 32.48 -23.59 37.08
N GLN A 257 31.16 -23.73 36.91
CA GLN A 257 30.19 -22.68 37.25
C GLN A 257 30.28 -22.28 38.72
N ARG A 258 30.34 -23.26 39.62
CA ARG A 258 30.47 -23.03 41.08
C ARG A 258 31.79 -22.34 41.44
N ILE A 259 32.88 -22.63 40.74
CA ILE A 259 34.16 -21.92 40.91
C ILE A 259 34.01 -20.44 40.53
N VAL A 260 33.31 -20.13 39.43
CA VAL A 260 33.06 -18.74 39.02
C VAL A 260 32.14 -18.04 40.02
N THR A 261 31.07 -18.70 40.50
CA THR A 261 30.22 -18.12 41.56
C THR A 261 30.99 -17.86 42.85
N ALA A 262 31.85 -18.80 43.27
CA ALA A 262 32.72 -18.63 44.43
C ALA A 262 33.67 -17.44 44.24
N TRP A 263 34.23 -17.26 43.04
CA TRP A 263 35.04 -16.10 42.71
C TRP A 263 34.26 -14.80 42.87
N CYS A 264 33.08 -14.71 42.26
CA CYS A 264 32.24 -13.51 42.30
C CYS A 264 31.88 -13.12 43.73
N ASP A 265 31.47 -14.10 44.54
CA ASP A 265 31.03 -13.88 45.93
C ASP A 265 32.19 -13.52 46.85
N VAL A 266 33.30 -14.27 46.77
CA VAL A 266 34.43 -14.12 47.69
C VAL A 266 35.28 -12.90 47.34
N THR A 267 35.42 -12.54 46.07
CA THR A 267 36.26 -11.41 45.62
C THR A 267 35.48 -10.16 45.25
N HIS A 268 34.15 -10.23 45.27
CA HIS A 268 33.24 -9.16 44.83
C HIS A 268 33.49 -8.78 43.36
N ASN A 269 33.47 -9.79 42.49
CA ASN A 269 33.83 -9.69 41.06
C ASN A 269 35.25 -9.13 40.83
N GLY A 270 36.22 -9.60 41.62
CA GLY A 270 37.62 -9.17 41.51
C GLY A 270 37.91 -7.75 42.00
N LYS A 271 37.02 -7.14 42.78
CA LYS A 271 37.23 -5.79 43.34
C LYS A 271 38.01 -5.80 44.65
N THR A 272 38.03 -6.92 45.36
CA THR A 272 38.60 -7.01 46.72
C THR A 272 39.46 -8.26 46.89
N ASP A 273 40.58 -8.14 47.63
CA ASP A 273 41.36 -9.31 48.08
C ASP A 273 40.68 -9.90 49.33
N PRO A 274 40.12 -11.12 49.24
CA PRO A 274 39.39 -11.75 50.35
C PRO A 274 40.24 -12.06 51.57
N THR A 275 41.57 -12.05 51.43
CA THR A 275 42.52 -12.42 52.49
C THR A 275 43.21 -11.23 53.14
N ALA A 276 43.03 -10.01 52.62
CA ALA A 276 43.77 -8.82 53.07
C ALA A 276 43.34 -8.31 54.46
N GLY A 277 42.11 -8.61 54.91
CA GLY A 277 41.55 -8.08 56.16
C GLY A 277 41.22 -9.11 57.26
N THR A 278 41.08 -10.39 56.92
CA THR A 278 40.48 -11.41 57.81
C THR A 278 41.51 -12.32 58.49
N GLY A 279 42.74 -12.37 57.99
CA GLY A 279 43.77 -13.30 58.49
C GLY A 279 43.50 -14.78 58.17
N ILE A 280 42.38 -15.10 57.50
CA ILE A 280 42.01 -16.45 57.10
C ILE A 280 42.58 -16.72 55.70
N GLY A 281 43.25 -17.86 55.54
CA GLY A 281 43.78 -18.28 54.25
C GLY A 281 42.67 -18.55 53.22
N LEU A 282 42.95 -18.26 51.95
CA LEU A 282 42.00 -18.42 50.84
C LEU A 282 41.35 -19.82 50.80
N GLY A 283 42.12 -20.88 51.07
CA GLY A 283 41.60 -22.26 51.08
C GLY A 283 40.55 -22.52 52.15
N GLU A 284 40.68 -21.93 53.34
CA GLU A 284 39.70 -22.08 54.42
C GLU A 284 38.45 -21.23 54.18
N LEU A 285 38.61 -20.04 53.58
CA LEU A 285 37.47 -19.23 53.12
C LEU A 285 36.64 -19.96 52.06
N LEU A 286 37.30 -20.59 51.09
CA LEU A 286 36.63 -21.35 50.04
C LEU A 286 36.00 -22.64 50.56
N ARG A 287 36.65 -23.31 51.51
CA ARG A 287 36.06 -24.48 52.20
C ARG A 287 34.78 -24.10 52.94
N ARG A 288 34.78 -22.99 53.68
CA ARG A 288 33.58 -22.49 54.39
C ARG A 288 32.47 -22.11 53.42
N TRP A 289 32.80 -21.32 52.39
CA TRP A 289 31.83 -20.93 51.35
C TRP A 289 31.19 -22.15 50.67
N TRP A 290 31.97 -23.18 50.36
CA TRP A 290 31.44 -24.41 49.76
C TRP A 290 30.58 -25.19 50.75
N ARG A 291 31.04 -25.34 52.00
CA ARG A 291 30.31 -26.03 53.06
C ARG A 291 28.92 -25.44 53.28
N ASP A 292 28.83 -24.12 53.33
CA ASP A 292 27.58 -23.40 53.61
C ASP A 292 26.53 -23.56 52.50
N ARG A 293 26.93 -23.96 51.27
CA ARG A 293 26.03 -24.05 50.11
C ARG A 293 25.82 -25.46 49.58
N PHE A 294 26.83 -26.32 49.67
CA PHE A 294 26.86 -27.63 49.01
C PHE A 294 27.29 -28.78 49.93
N GLY A 295 27.55 -28.52 51.22
CA GLY A 295 28.04 -29.52 52.18
C GLY A 295 29.57 -29.70 52.16
N GLU A 296 30.10 -30.68 52.88
CA GLU A 296 31.56 -30.82 53.05
C GLU A 296 32.28 -31.05 51.70
N PRO A 297 33.21 -30.17 51.29
CA PRO A 297 33.92 -30.34 50.02
C PRO A 297 34.99 -31.44 50.10
N ALA A 298 35.16 -32.17 48.99
CA ALA A 298 36.36 -32.97 48.79
C ALA A 298 37.61 -32.06 48.74
N ALA A 299 38.73 -32.52 49.31
CA ALA A 299 39.96 -31.73 49.37
C ALA A 299 40.47 -31.29 47.98
N ILE A 300 40.20 -32.08 46.94
CA ILE A 300 40.56 -31.76 45.55
C ILE A 300 39.76 -30.56 44.99
N VAL A 301 38.49 -30.41 45.37
CA VAL A 301 37.63 -29.29 44.93
C VAL A 301 38.11 -27.99 45.54
N VAL A 302 38.43 -27.99 46.85
CA VAL A 302 39.01 -26.81 47.52
C VAL A 302 40.35 -26.44 46.90
N ARG A 303 41.18 -27.42 46.52
CA ARG A 303 42.46 -27.19 45.85
C ARG A 303 42.28 -26.58 44.45
N HIS A 304 41.34 -27.09 43.65
CA HIS A 304 41.02 -26.53 42.33
C HIS A 304 40.48 -25.10 42.44
N MET A 305 39.58 -24.84 43.39
CA MET A 305 39.11 -23.49 43.70
C MET A 305 40.25 -22.57 44.12
N GLN A 306 41.11 -23.01 45.04
CA GLN A 306 42.23 -22.22 45.49
C GLN A 306 43.18 -21.87 44.34
N TRP A 307 43.43 -22.80 43.41
CA TRP A 307 44.25 -22.55 42.22
C TRP A 307 43.60 -21.58 41.24
N ALA A 308 42.31 -21.75 40.94
CA ALA A 308 41.57 -20.87 40.05
C ALA A 308 41.45 -19.43 40.60
N LEU A 309 41.39 -19.29 41.93
CA LEU A 309 41.12 -18.02 42.61
C LEU A 309 42.39 -17.38 43.20
N THR A 310 43.55 -18.02 43.08
CA THR A 310 44.82 -17.41 43.50
C THR A 310 45.12 -16.18 42.65
N TRP A 311 45.07 -15.02 43.30
CA TRP A 311 45.30 -13.71 42.67
C TRP A 311 46.63 -13.67 41.89
N PRO A 312 46.67 -13.15 40.64
CA PRO A 312 47.88 -13.16 39.82
C PRO A 312 49.12 -12.52 40.47
N ALA A 313 48.92 -11.53 41.35
CA ALA A 313 50.01 -10.89 42.09
C ALA A 313 50.74 -11.84 43.07
N ARG A 314 50.18 -13.02 43.39
CA ARG A 314 50.80 -14.01 44.28
C ARG A 314 51.65 -15.07 43.57
N LYS A 315 51.75 -15.05 42.23
CA LYS A 315 52.55 -16.03 41.45
C LYS A 315 54.06 -16.03 41.75
N LYS A 316 54.57 -15.12 42.58
CA LYS A 316 56.00 -15.08 43.01
C LYS A 316 56.20 -15.07 44.53
N GLY A 317 55.37 -15.76 45.32
CA GLY A 317 55.70 -16.07 46.72
C GLY A 317 55.99 -14.89 47.64
N GLY A 318 55.57 -13.67 47.28
CA GLY A 318 55.76 -12.47 48.08
C GLY A 318 54.49 -12.10 48.82
N ALA A 319 54.60 -11.82 50.12
CA ALA A 319 53.53 -11.15 50.86
C ALA A 319 53.15 -9.84 50.15
N VAL A 320 51.85 -9.56 50.07
CA VAL A 320 51.36 -8.24 49.65
C VAL A 320 51.93 -7.22 50.62
N ALA A 321 52.75 -6.29 50.13
CA ALA A 321 53.28 -5.20 50.94
C ALA A 321 52.09 -4.47 51.58
N LYS A 322 52.03 -4.51 52.91
CA LYS A 322 51.14 -3.63 53.68
C LYS A 322 51.42 -2.20 53.21
N LYS A 323 50.43 -1.53 52.60
CA LYS A 323 50.47 -0.07 52.52
C LYS A 323 50.57 0.40 53.96
N ALA A 324 51.69 1.01 54.33
CA ALA A 324 51.86 1.58 55.65
C ALA A 324 50.68 2.54 55.92
N PRO A 325 50.08 2.51 57.12
CA PRO A 325 49.06 3.49 57.46
C PRO A 325 49.70 4.87 57.33
N LYS A 326 49.08 5.75 56.54
CA LYS A 326 49.41 7.17 56.56
C LYS A 326 49.18 7.63 58.00
N LYS A 327 50.27 7.88 58.74
CA LYS A 327 50.21 8.68 59.95
C LYS A 327 49.73 10.06 59.54
N GLY A 328 48.70 10.56 60.24
CA GLY A 328 48.27 11.94 60.17
C GLY A 328 49.36 12.90 60.62
#